data_AF-A0A094ZL13-F1
#
_entry.id   AF-A0A094ZL13-F1
#
_cell.length_a   1.000
_cell.length_b   1.000
_cell.length_c   1.000
_cell.angle_alpha   90.00
_cell.angle_beta   90.00
_cell.angle_gamma   90.00
#
_symmetry.space_group_name_H-M   'P 1'
#
loop_
_entity.id
_entity.type
_entity.pdbx_description
1 polymer ?
#
loop_
_entity_poly.entity_id
_entity_poly.type
_entity_poly.pdbx_seq_one_letter_code
_entity_poly.pdbx_strand_id
1 'polypeptide(L)'
;MAENKKLDDDVTVVVDKPDDVKLKRSIGIVTSITILVGSMIGSGIFVSPTGILRNVRSIGATLIIWVACGIFSMLGAYCYAELGTIIERSGGDYIYVYEAFGPFIGFLRLWMEVMVVRPVTVAIVALAFGEYVVVPLYPNCPLPIMLVRILAVLCITFLSFANSFLIKFSTRIQDIFTFAKLAALTMIIVTGFVQIGFGRYEGLKEPFVDSNWSPGKIANAFYSGLFAYGGWNNLNCMVEEMRNPRKHLPIAIVVSCLLVTLLYTAANVAYVTVVPVAEMLTTRAVAVTFANRIYGMFWWIMPIFVACSTFGSANGTILTTSRVFVAASQRKQMPAFISYLHTDRLTPLPAVLF
;
A
#
# COMPACT_ATOMS: atom_id res chain seq x y z
N MET A 1 35.49 -29.32 -6.75
CA MET A 1 35.89 -27.97 -7.20
C MET A 1 34.66 -27.36 -7.87
N ALA A 2 33.95 -26.50 -7.14
CA ALA A 2 32.75 -25.84 -7.66
C ALA A 2 33.19 -24.62 -8.48
N GLU A 3 32.72 -24.55 -9.71
CA GLU A 3 32.98 -23.45 -10.63
C GLU A 3 32.04 -22.29 -10.28
N ASN A 4 32.60 -21.22 -9.70
CA ASN A 4 31.86 -20.01 -9.36
C ASN A 4 31.50 -19.25 -10.65
N LYS A 5 30.34 -19.55 -11.22
CA LYS A 5 29.74 -18.71 -12.26
C LYS A 5 29.07 -17.51 -11.58
N LYS A 6 29.73 -16.35 -11.60
CA LYS A 6 29.12 -15.07 -11.23
C LYS A 6 27.96 -14.79 -12.19
N LEU A 7 26.72 -15.05 -11.74
CA LEU A 7 25.55 -14.38 -12.30
C LEU A 7 25.36 -13.08 -11.53
N ASP A 8 25.12 -12.00 -12.28
CA ASP A 8 24.96 -10.62 -11.85
C ASP A 8 24.30 -10.42 -10.47
N ASP A 9 24.86 -9.49 -9.71
CA ASP A 9 24.38 -8.99 -8.42
C ASP A 9 22.87 -8.70 -8.46
N ASP A 10 22.07 -9.59 -7.85
CA ASP A 10 21.14 -9.26 -6.75
C ASP A 10 20.19 -10.41 -6.32
N VAL A 11 20.38 -11.64 -6.79
CA VAL A 11 19.79 -12.83 -6.14
C VAL A 11 20.85 -13.92 -6.03
N THR A 12 21.72 -13.81 -5.03
CA THR A 12 22.69 -14.87 -4.73
C THR A 12 21.99 -16.00 -3.99
N VAL A 13 21.63 -17.04 -4.73
CA VAL A 13 21.22 -18.34 -4.18
C VAL A 13 22.44 -18.99 -3.54
N VAL A 14 22.39 -19.27 -2.24
CA VAL A 14 23.45 -20.03 -1.56
C VAL A 14 23.07 -21.51 -1.65
N VAL A 15 23.86 -22.29 -2.39
CA VAL A 15 23.69 -23.74 -2.51
C VAL A 15 24.46 -24.39 -1.37
N ASP A 16 23.81 -24.64 -0.23
CA ASP A 16 24.44 -25.35 0.90
C ASP A 16 24.45 -26.88 0.69
N LYS A 17 23.58 -27.41 -0.18
CA LYS A 17 23.51 -28.81 -0.67
C LYS A 17 22.80 -28.84 -2.04
N PRO A 18 22.97 -29.89 -2.88
CA PRO A 18 22.42 -29.96 -4.24
C PRO A 18 20.89 -29.79 -4.34
N ASP A 19 20.15 -29.93 -3.24
CA ASP A 19 18.68 -29.93 -3.21
C ASP A 19 18.04 -28.84 -2.32
N ASP A 20 18.81 -27.92 -1.71
CA ASP A 20 18.26 -26.94 -0.76
C ASP A 20 18.64 -25.50 -1.16
N VAL A 21 17.88 -24.95 -2.11
CA VAL A 21 17.97 -23.54 -2.55
C VAL A 21 17.29 -22.67 -1.49
N LYS A 22 18.09 -21.97 -0.67
CA LYS A 22 17.58 -21.01 0.33
C LYS A 22 17.82 -19.57 -0.10
N LEU A 23 16.82 -18.72 0.16
CA LEU A 23 16.93 -17.27 -0.02
C LEU A 23 17.97 -16.69 0.94
N LYS A 24 18.81 -15.78 0.45
CA LYS A 24 19.82 -15.12 1.27
C LYS A 24 19.15 -14.18 2.27
N ARG A 25 19.48 -14.35 3.56
CA ARG A 25 19.06 -13.45 4.64
C ARG A 25 19.76 -12.09 4.54
N SER A 26 19.24 -11.18 3.73
CA SER A 26 19.83 -9.87 3.46
C SER A 26 19.16 -8.73 4.24
N ILE A 27 17.87 -8.87 4.59
CA ILE A 27 17.03 -7.77 5.09
C ILE A 27 17.32 -7.49 6.57
N GLY A 28 17.82 -6.28 6.85
CA GLY A 28 18.05 -5.74 8.19
C GLY A 28 16.87 -4.92 8.71
N ILE A 29 16.95 -4.48 9.97
CA ILE A 29 15.84 -3.78 10.66
C ILE A 29 15.42 -2.46 9.98
N VAL A 30 16.38 -1.65 9.54
CA VAL A 30 16.10 -0.38 8.86
C VAL A 30 15.36 -0.64 7.55
N THR A 31 15.86 -1.60 6.75
CA THR A 31 15.23 -2.03 5.52
C THR A 31 13.82 -2.56 5.77
N SER A 32 13.60 -3.35 6.83
CA SER A 32 12.27 -3.83 7.23
C SER A 32 11.30 -2.69 7.53
N ILE A 33 11.73 -1.67 8.28
CA ILE A 33 10.91 -0.49 8.59
C ILE A 33 10.58 0.26 7.31
N THR A 34 11.56 0.51 6.44
CA THR A 34 11.36 1.21 5.16
C THR A 34 10.41 0.43 4.25
N ILE A 35 10.53 -0.89 4.17
CA ILE A 35 9.62 -1.75 3.39
C ILE A 35 8.19 -1.64 3.93
N LEU A 36 7.99 -1.72 5.25
CA LEU A 36 6.65 -1.63 5.85
C LEU A 36 6.02 -0.25 5.71
N VAL A 37 6.77 0.81 6.00
CA VAL A 37 6.31 2.20 5.82
C VAL A 37 5.99 2.46 4.36
N GLY A 38 6.88 2.05 3.45
CA GLY A 38 6.67 2.14 2.02
C GLY A 38 5.52 1.27 1.51
N SER A 39 5.18 0.17 2.18
CA SER A 39 4.03 -0.67 1.80
C SER A 39 2.70 -0.08 2.27
N MET A 40 2.66 0.45 3.50
CA MET A 40 1.45 1.05 4.07
C MET A 40 1.13 2.41 3.46
N ILE A 41 2.14 3.28 3.31
CA ILE A 41 1.98 4.59 2.68
C ILE A 41 1.78 4.38 1.19
N GLY A 42 0.53 4.46 0.75
CA GLY A 42 0.15 4.30 -0.66
C GLY A 42 -0.84 5.36 -1.11
N SER A 43 -1.76 4.96 -1.98
CA SER A 43 -2.86 5.83 -2.44
C SER A 43 -3.93 6.08 -1.38
N GLY A 44 -4.02 5.23 -0.35
CA GLY A 44 -5.09 5.26 0.65
C GLY A 44 -5.20 6.60 1.39
N ILE A 45 -4.09 7.23 1.77
CA ILE A 45 -4.11 8.53 2.46
C ILE A 45 -4.68 9.67 1.59
N PHE A 46 -4.72 9.49 0.27
CA PHE A 46 -5.25 10.47 -0.67
C PHE A 46 -6.73 10.23 -1.00
N VAL A 47 -7.28 9.06 -0.68
CA VAL A 47 -8.67 8.68 -1.00
C VAL A 47 -9.53 8.55 0.27
N SER A 48 -8.99 7.93 1.32
CA SER A 48 -9.69 7.61 2.56
C SER A 48 -10.16 8.81 3.40
N PRO A 49 -9.51 10.00 3.41
CA PRO A 49 -9.99 11.14 4.20
C PRO A 49 -11.45 11.50 3.90
N THR A 50 -11.82 11.61 2.63
CA THR A 50 -13.21 11.90 2.22
C THR A 50 -14.16 10.75 2.60
N GLY A 51 -13.72 9.50 2.51
CA GLY A 51 -14.51 8.33 2.88
C GLY A 51 -14.85 8.29 4.37
N ILE A 52 -13.87 8.57 5.23
CA ILE A 52 -14.07 8.66 6.69
C ILE A 52 -14.98 9.85 7.00
N LEU A 53 -14.64 11.05 6.50
CA LEU A 53 -15.37 12.28 6.79
C LEU A 53 -16.83 12.23 6.33
N ARG A 54 -17.13 11.61 5.18
CA ARG A 54 -18.53 11.42 4.73
C ARG A 54 -19.37 10.57 5.68
N ASN A 55 -18.75 9.64 6.39
CA ASN A 55 -19.46 8.76 7.31
C ASN A 55 -19.64 9.37 8.70
N VAL A 56 -18.58 9.95 9.28
CA VAL A 56 -18.61 10.51 10.65
C VAL A 56 -18.94 12.00 10.72
N ARG A 57 -18.90 12.71 9.58
CA ARG A 57 -19.31 14.12 9.37
C ARG A 57 -18.57 15.19 10.17
N SER A 58 -17.68 14.84 11.08
CA SER A 58 -16.86 15.78 11.86
C SER A 58 -15.36 15.50 11.78
N ILE A 59 -14.56 16.53 12.00
CA ILE A 59 -13.09 16.45 11.94
C ILE A 59 -12.54 15.67 13.13
N GLY A 60 -13.03 15.95 14.33
CA GLY A 60 -12.63 15.29 15.57
C GLY A 60 -12.90 13.79 15.51
N ALA A 61 -14.09 13.38 15.05
CA ALA A 61 -14.38 11.97 14.85
C ALA A 61 -13.50 11.35 13.75
N THR A 62 -13.23 12.08 12.66
CA THR A 62 -12.32 11.62 11.60
C THR A 62 -10.91 11.33 12.14
N LEU A 63 -10.35 12.21 12.96
CA LEU A 63 -9.04 12.02 13.59
C LEU A 63 -9.03 10.85 14.56
N ILE A 64 -10.10 10.66 15.35
CA ILE A 64 -10.26 9.49 16.23
C ILE A 64 -10.25 8.20 15.41
N ILE A 65 -10.98 8.15 14.30
CA ILE A 65 -11.01 6.96 13.41
C ILE A 65 -9.62 6.67 12.85
N TRP A 66 -8.86 7.69 12.40
CA TRP A 66 -7.50 7.49 11.91
C TRP A 66 -6.57 6.87 12.96
N VAL A 67 -6.62 7.35 14.20
CA VAL A 67 -5.83 6.82 15.30
C VAL A 67 -6.30 5.42 15.68
N ALA A 68 -7.62 5.19 15.75
CA ALA A 68 -8.19 3.89 16.09
C ALA A 68 -7.87 2.82 15.03
N CYS A 69 -7.91 3.16 13.73
CA CYS A 69 -7.46 2.29 12.66
C CYS A 69 -5.97 1.95 12.80
N GLY A 70 -5.12 2.93 13.15
CA GLY A 70 -3.69 2.70 13.38
C GLY A 70 -3.41 1.74 14.53
N ILE A 71 -4.10 1.91 15.66
CA ILE A 71 -4.01 1.00 16.81
C ILE A 71 -4.52 -0.39 16.41
N PHE A 72 -5.66 -0.48 15.74
CA PHE A 72 -6.23 -1.75 15.28
C PHE A 72 -5.27 -2.51 14.35
N SER A 73 -4.69 -1.82 13.36
CA SER A 73 -3.71 -2.39 12.45
C SER A 73 -2.44 -2.84 13.17
N MET A 74 -1.97 -2.09 14.17
CA MET A 74 -0.81 -2.47 14.97
C MET A 74 -1.05 -3.75 15.77
N LEU A 75 -2.21 -3.87 16.43
CA LEU A 75 -2.58 -5.07 17.18
C LEU A 75 -2.66 -6.29 16.25
N GLY A 76 -3.31 -6.15 15.08
CA GLY A 76 -3.38 -7.22 14.08
C GLY A 76 -1.99 -7.61 13.55
N ALA A 77 -1.15 -6.62 13.27
CA ALA A 77 0.21 -6.85 12.81
C ALA A 77 1.08 -7.53 13.86
N TYR A 78 0.90 -7.22 15.15
CA TYR A 78 1.61 -7.88 16.24
C TYR A 78 1.24 -9.37 16.35
N CYS A 79 -0.05 -9.72 16.26
CA CYS A 79 -0.48 -11.13 16.18
C CYS A 79 0.16 -11.85 14.97
N TYR A 80 0.25 -11.16 13.83
CA TYR A 80 0.91 -11.67 12.64
C TYR A 80 2.43 -11.81 12.80
N ALA A 81 3.06 -10.97 13.60
CA ALA A 81 4.48 -11.07 13.91
C ALA A 81 4.78 -12.37 14.66
N GLU A 82 3.95 -12.71 15.65
CA GLU A 82 4.06 -13.98 16.38
C GLU A 82 4.01 -15.17 15.42
N LEU A 83 2.98 -15.24 14.56
CA LEU A 83 2.87 -16.30 13.56
C LEU A 83 4.06 -16.33 12.60
N GLY A 84 4.54 -15.17 12.13
CA GLY A 84 5.72 -15.09 11.25
C GLY A 84 7.02 -15.53 11.91
N THR A 85 7.12 -15.45 13.24
CA THR A 85 8.28 -15.97 13.98
C THR A 85 8.20 -17.45 14.32
N ILE A 86 6.99 -18.05 14.30
CA ILE A 86 6.76 -19.48 14.51
C ILE A 86 6.88 -20.23 13.18
N ILE A 87 6.24 -19.71 12.14
CA ILE A 87 6.18 -20.29 10.80
C ILE A 87 7.06 -19.44 9.88
N GLU A 88 8.37 -19.69 9.91
CA GLU A 88 9.37 -19.02 9.05
C GLU A 88 9.30 -19.54 7.61
N ARG A 89 8.13 -19.44 6.98
CA ARG A 89 7.89 -19.84 5.59
C ARG A 89 7.31 -18.68 4.78
N SER A 90 7.78 -18.51 3.55
CA SER A 90 7.22 -17.53 2.61
C SER A 90 5.84 -17.98 2.11
N GLY A 91 4.91 -17.02 2.03
CA GLY A 91 3.51 -17.28 1.66
C GLY A 91 2.49 -16.42 2.42
N GLY A 92 2.93 -15.69 3.46
CA GLY A 92 2.09 -14.74 4.18
C GLY A 92 0.94 -15.37 4.97
N ASP A 93 -0.25 -14.79 4.86
CA ASP A 93 -1.45 -15.31 5.53
C ASP A 93 -1.91 -16.68 4.99
N TYR A 94 -1.74 -16.95 3.70
CA TYR A 94 -2.06 -18.25 3.11
C TYR A 94 -1.35 -19.39 3.84
N ILE A 95 -0.04 -19.23 4.12
CA ILE A 95 0.71 -20.29 4.78
C ILE A 95 0.26 -20.50 6.23
N TYR A 96 -0.08 -19.43 6.94
CA TYR A 96 -0.57 -19.51 8.32
C TYR A 96 -1.88 -20.28 8.42
N VAL A 97 -2.82 -19.98 7.53
CA VAL A 97 -4.11 -20.68 7.47
C VAL A 97 -3.93 -22.13 7.05
N TYR A 98 -3.02 -22.38 6.10
CA TYR A 98 -2.71 -23.73 5.63
C TYR A 98 -2.14 -24.61 6.75
N GLU A 99 -1.19 -24.11 7.54
CA GLU A 99 -0.58 -24.89 8.63
C GLU A 99 -1.54 -25.05 9.83
N ALA A 100 -2.38 -24.05 10.12
CA ALA A 100 -3.30 -24.10 11.26
C ALA A 100 -4.56 -24.95 11.02
N PHE A 101 -5.16 -24.86 9.83
CA PHE A 101 -6.47 -25.45 9.52
C PHE A 101 -6.43 -26.48 8.39
N GLY A 102 -5.25 -26.74 7.83
CA GLY A 102 -5.06 -27.72 6.77
C GLY A 102 -5.29 -27.17 5.35
N PRO A 103 -5.13 -28.05 4.34
CA PRO A 103 -5.00 -27.64 2.95
C PRO A 103 -6.27 -27.02 2.37
N PHE A 104 -7.46 -27.49 2.76
CA PHE A 104 -8.72 -26.98 2.21
C PHE A 104 -9.03 -25.55 2.65
N ILE A 105 -8.85 -25.23 3.94
CA ILE A 105 -9.07 -23.85 4.43
C ILE A 105 -7.96 -22.92 3.91
N GLY A 106 -6.73 -23.43 3.79
CA GLY A 106 -5.65 -22.74 3.08
C GLY A 106 -6.04 -22.41 1.63
N PHE A 107 -6.63 -23.36 0.89
CA PHE A 107 -7.15 -23.13 -0.46
C PHE A 107 -8.21 -22.03 -0.50
N LEU A 108 -9.19 -22.05 0.40
CA LEU A 108 -10.25 -21.02 0.43
C LEU A 108 -9.68 -19.62 0.69
N ARG A 109 -8.71 -19.51 1.61
CA ARG A 109 -8.00 -18.24 1.86
C ARG A 109 -7.30 -17.75 0.60
N LEU A 110 -6.59 -18.63 -0.10
CA LEU A 110 -5.92 -18.33 -1.37
C LEU A 110 -6.92 -17.95 -2.47
N TRP A 111 -8.01 -18.68 -2.62
CA TRP A 111 -9.05 -18.41 -3.61
C TRP A 111 -9.64 -17.00 -3.45
N MET A 112 -9.96 -16.60 -2.21
CA MET A 112 -10.42 -15.25 -1.91
C MET A 112 -9.35 -14.19 -2.20
N GLU A 113 -8.07 -14.50 -1.93
CA GLU A 113 -6.95 -13.60 -2.23
C GLU A 113 -6.86 -13.31 -3.73
N VAL A 114 -6.91 -14.39 -4.52
CA VAL A 114 -6.78 -14.40 -5.97
C VAL A 114 -7.97 -13.74 -6.66
N MET A 115 -9.19 -14.13 -6.32
CA MET A 115 -10.39 -13.73 -7.06
C MET A 115 -10.94 -12.37 -6.63
N VAL A 116 -10.68 -11.95 -5.39
CA VAL A 116 -11.32 -10.76 -4.80
C VAL A 116 -10.28 -9.76 -4.33
N VAL A 117 -9.46 -10.13 -3.35
CA VAL A 117 -8.64 -9.15 -2.61
C VAL A 117 -7.62 -8.46 -3.54
N ARG A 118 -6.82 -9.21 -4.28
CA ARG A 118 -5.75 -8.64 -5.13
C ARG A 118 -6.30 -7.87 -6.34
N PRO A 119 -7.25 -8.41 -7.14
CA PRO A 119 -7.80 -7.67 -8.28
C PRO A 119 -8.50 -6.38 -7.86
N VAL A 120 -9.31 -6.42 -6.78
CA VAL A 120 -10.01 -5.22 -6.29
C VAL A 120 -9.03 -4.18 -5.77
N THR A 121 -7.98 -4.59 -5.06
CA THR A 121 -6.95 -3.67 -4.57
C THR A 121 -6.24 -2.96 -5.73
N VAL A 122 -5.80 -3.70 -6.74
CA VAL A 122 -5.16 -3.11 -7.94
C VAL A 122 -6.13 -2.18 -8.68
N ALA A 123 -7.40 -2.57 -8.83
CA ALA A 123 -8.41 -1.77 -9.50
C ALA A 123 -8.70 -0.44 -8.78
N ILE A 124 -8.86 -0.44 -7.46
CA ILE A 124 -9.10 0.78 -6.68
C ILE A 124 -7.89 1.73 -6.80
N VAL A 125 -6.68 1.21 -6.71
CA VAL A 125 -5.46 2.00 -6.83
C VAL A 125 -5.29 2.57 -8.25
N ALA A 126 -5.59 1.78 -9.29
CA ALA A 126 -5.52 2.23 -10.68
C ALA A 126 -6.61 3.26 -11.03
N LEU A 127 -7.80 3.14 -10.44
CA LEU A 127 -8.85 4.17 -10.56
C LEU A 127 -8.42 5.48 -9.89
N ALA A 128 -7.79 5.41 -8.71
CA ALA A 128 -7.21 6.58 -8.08
C ALA A 128 -6.12 7.22 -8.97
N PHE A 129 -5.25 6.42 -9.60
CA PHE A 129 -4.29 6.92 -10.59
C PHE A 129 -4.99 7.71 -11.70
N GLY A 130 -5.99 7.11 -12.36
CA GLY A 130 -6.73 7.78 -13.44
C GLY A 130 -7.43 9.06 -12.98
N GLU A 131 -8.00 9.06 -11.77
CA GLU A 131 -8.65 10.24 -11.19
C GLU A 131 -7.65 11.38 -10.96
N TYR A 132 -6.52 11.11 -10.31
CA TYR A 132 -5.50 12.13 -10.02
C TYR A 132 -4.80 12.67 -11.28
N VAL A 133 -4.75 11.89 -12.38
CA VAL A 133 -4.27 12.37 -13.70
C VAL A 133 -5.30 13.27 -14.40
N VAL A 134 -6.59 12.98 -14.25
CA VAL A 134 -7.66 13.68 -14.98
C VAL A 134 -8.16 14.92 -14.26
N VAL A 135 -8.17 14.95 -12.92
CA VAL A 135 -8.61 16.11 -12.11
C VAL A 135 -7.98 17.42 -12.59
N PRO A 136 -6.65 17.49 -12.86
CA PRO A 136 -6.03 18.73 -13.30
C PRO A 136 -6.51 19.23 -14.67
N LEU A 137 -6.95 18.31 -15.55
CA LEU A 137 -7.45 18.63 -16.89
C LEU A 137 -8.91 19.11 -16.87
N TYR A 138 -9.65 18.78 -15.80
CA TYR A 138 -11.07 19.12 -15.63
C TYR A 138 -11.31 19.79 -14.25
N PRO A 139 -10.67 20.93 -13.95
CA PRO A 139 -10.71 21.52 -12.60
C PRO A 139 -12.11 21.96 -12.15
N ASN A 140 -12.97 22.38 -13.09
CA ASN A 140 -14.31 22.92 -12.81
C ASN A 140 -15.44 22.09 -13.44
N CYS A 141 -15.13 20.88 -13.93
CA CYS A 141 -16.07 20.05 -14.67
C CYS A 141 -16.18 18.65 -14.04
N PRO A 142 -17.32 17.96 -14.18
CA PRO A 142 -17.42 16.57 -13.77
C PRO A 142 -16.42 15.73 -14.56
N LEU A 143 -15.66 14.87 -13.86
CA LEU A 143 -14.68 14.02 -14.50
C LEU A 143 -15.35 13.00 -15.46
N PRO A 144 -14.88 12.86 -16.71
CA PRO A 144 -15.33 11.82 -17.60
C PRO A 144 -14.92 10.45 -17.06
N ILE A 145 -15.89 9.72 -16.48
CA ILE A 145 -15.66 8.41 -15.83
C ILE A 145 -15.01 7.41 -16.79
N MET A 146 -15.37 7.46 -18.08
CA MET A 146 -14.78 6.60 -19.09
C MET A 146 -13.27 6.85 -19.24
N LEU A 147 -12.82 8.10 -19.23
CA LEU A 147 -11.40 8.43 -19.32
C LEU A 147 -10.61 7.91 -18.11
N VAL A 148 -11.16 8.08 -16.90
CA VAL A 148 -10.56 7.54 -15.67
C VAL A 148 -10.43 6.01 -15.76
N ARG A 149 -11.45 5.31 -16.25
CA ARG A 149 -11.43 3.85 -16.43
C ARG A 149 -10.42 3.41 -17.48
N ILE A 150 -10.35 4.10 -18.63
CA ILE A 150 -9.38 3.80 -19.68
C ILE A 150 -7.96 3.97 -19.15
N LEU A 151 -7.67 5.07 -18.44
CA LEU A 151 -6.36 5.30 -17.83
C LEU A 151 -6.02 4.25 -16.76
N ALA A 152 -7.01 3.82 -15.97
CA ALA A 152 -6.82 2.74 -15.00
C ALA A 152 -6.46 1.41 -15.70
N VAL A 153 -7.17 1.04 -16.77
CA VAL A 153 -6.88 -0.16 -17.58
C VAL A 153 -5.49 -0.05 -18.20
N LEU A 154 -5.15 1.07 -18.82
CA LEU A 154 -3.82 1.31 -19.40
C LEU A 154 -2.72 1.20 -18.34
N CYS A 155 -2.95 1.74 -17.15
CA CYS A 155 -2.02 1.63 -16.02
C CYS A 155 -1.78 0.16 -15.63
N ILE A 156 -2.86 -0.61 -15.44
CA ILE A 156 -2.76 -2.04 -15.09
C ILE A 156 -2.06 -2.81 -16.20
N THR A 157 -2.49 -2.66 -17.46
CA THR A 157 -1.90 -3.38 -18.59
C THR A 157 -0.42 -3.04 -18.78
N PHE A 158 -0.05 -1.76 -18.67
CA PHE A 158 1.34 -1.33 -18.74
C PHE A 158 2.18 -1.91 -17.61
N LEU A 159 1.68 -1.86 -16.38
CA LEU A 159 2.37 -2.42 -15.21
C LEU A 159 2.51 -3.94 -15.32
N SER A 160 1.45 -4.66 -15.68
CA SER A 160 1.51 -6.10 -15.91
C SER A 160 2.54 -6.43 -16.99
N PHE A 161 2.53 -5.72 -18.13
CA PHE A 161 3.52 -5.89 -19.18
C PHE A 161 4.96 -5.63 -18.69
N ALA A 162 5.18 -4.53 -17.97
CA ALA A 162 6.50 -4.19 -17.42
C ALA A 162 7.02 -5.25 -16.43
N ASN A 163 6.14 -5.76 -15.56
CA ASN A 163 6.45 -6.82 -14.60
C ASN A 163 6.72 -8.17 -15.27
N SER A 164 6.03 -8.45 -16.37
CA SER A 164 6.26 -9.63 -17.19
C SER A 164 7.57 -9.57 -17.98
N PHE A 165 8.00 -8.37 -18.41
CA PHE A 165 9.18 -8.20 -19.25
C PHE A 165 10.49 -8.06 -18.47
N LEU A 166 10.58 -7.19 -17.47
CA LEU A 166 11.85 -6.93 -16.79
C LEU A 166 11.62 -6.50 -15.33
N ILE A 167 11.74 -7.44 -14.40
CA ILE A 167 11.55 -7.19 -12.95
C ILE A 167 12.49 -6.09 -12.46
N LYS A 168 13.75 -6.04 -12.91
CA LYS A 168 14.73 -5.01 -12.52
C LYS A 168 14.28 -3.58 -12.85
N PHE A 169 13.55 -3.41 -13.95
CA PHE A 169 12.99 -2.11 -14.32
C PHE A 169 11.80 -1.75 -13.43
N SER A 170 10.91 -2.70 -13.20
CA SER A 170 9.76 -2.55 -12.31
C SER A 170 10.17 -2.18 -10.87
N THR A 171 11.20 -2.82 -10.32
CA THR A 171 11.69 -2.51 -8.97
C THR A 171 12.31 -1.11 -8.88
N ARG A 172 13.13 -0.70 -9.86
CA ARG A 172 13.68 0.67 -9.90
C ARG A 172 12.60 1.75 -9.99
N ILE A 173 11.56 1.49 -10.79
CA ILE A 173 10.39 2.38 -10.88
C ILE A 173 9.69 2.53 -9.53
N GLN A 174 9.50 1.41 -8.82
CA GLN A 174 8.87 1.40 -7.51
C GLN A 174 9.66 2.23 -6.48
N ASP A 175 10.99 2.14 -6.49
CA ASP A 175 11.85 2.91 -5.59
C ASP A 175 11.68 4.42 -5.80
N ILE A 176 11.73 4.87 -7.06
CA ILE A 176 11.54 6.29 -7.41
C ILE A 176 10.18 6.80 -6.92
N PHE A 177 9.11 6.04 -7.14
CA PHE A 177 7.77 6.42 -6.70
C PHE A 177 7.57 6.35 -5.19
N THR A 178 8.37 5.56 -4.49
CA THR A 178 8.39 5.54 -3.03
C THR A 178 8.96 6.84 -2.46
N PHE A 179 9.99 7.41 -3.10
CA PHE A 179 10.47 8.75 -2.71
C PHE A 179 9.44 9.83 -3.04
N ALA A 180 8.81 9.76 -4.21
CA ALA A 180 7.80 10.74 -4.63
C ALA A 180 6.62 10.83 -3.64
N LYS A 181 6.09 9.69 -3.18
CA LYS A 181 4.96 9.69 -2.23
C LYS A 181 5.33 10.21 -0.84
N LEU A 182 6.54 9.91 -0.35
CA LEU A 182 7.03 10.46 0.91
C LEU A 182 7.25 11.97 0.83
N ALA A 183 7.77 12.46 -0.30
CA ALA A 183 7.90 13.90 -0.56
C ALA A 183 6.54 14.61 -0.57
N ALA A 184 5.54 14.03 -1.25
CA ALA A 184 4.18 14.57 -1.31
C ALA A 184 3.53 14.68 0.07
N LEU A 185 3.64 13.61 0.87
CA LEU A 185 3.10 13.58 2.22
C LEU A 185 3.80 14.56 3.15
N THR A 186 5.14 14.62 3.08
CA THR A 186 5.95 15.58 3.86
C THR A 186 5.58 17.01 3.51
N MET A 187 5.40 17.31 2.22
CA MET A 187 4.99 18.63 1.73
C MET A 187 3.62 19.04 2.31
N ILE A 188 2.63 18.14 2.34
CA ILE A 188 1.33 18.42 2.97
C ILE A 188 1.49 18.72 4.46
N ILE A 189 2.22 17.86 5.18
CA ILE A 189 2.38 17.97 6.64
C ILE A 189 3.08 19.27 7.02
N VAL A 190 4.22 19.58 6.39
CA VAL A 190 4.99 20.81 6.65
C VAL A 190 4.13 22.04 6.38
N THR A 191 3.43 22.08 5.25
CA THR A 191 2.53 23.19 4.93
C THR A 191 1.41 23.34 5.95
N GLY A 192 0.81 22.24 6.41
CA GLY A 192 -0.19 22.27 7.47
C GLY A 192 0.33 22.87 8.78
N PHE A 193 1.52 22.47 9.22
CA PHE A 193 2.14 23.04 10.42
C PHE A 193 2.45 24.53 10.27
N VAL A 194 2.91 24.97 9.09
CA VAL A 194 3.11 26.39 8.78
C VAL A 194 1.80 27.18 8.84
N GLN A 195 0.70 26.63 8.31
CA GLN A 195 -0.62 27.28 8.39
C GLN A 195 -1.12 27.42 9.83
N ILE A 196 -0.89 26.40 10.67
CA ILE A 196 -1.18 26.47 12.11
C ILE A 196 -0.35 27.58 12.77
N GLY A 197 0.94 27.69 12.42
CA GLY A 197 1.82 28.77 12.89
C GLY A 197 1.34 30.17 12.50
N PHE A 198 0.65 30.31 11.36
CA PHE A 198 -0.02 31.55 10.95
C PHE A 198 -1.40 31.77 11.61
N GLY A 199 -1.80 30.93 12.57
CA GLY A 199 -3.09 31.03 13.26
C GLY A 199 -4.28 30.47 12.48
N ARG A 200 -4.07 29.77 11.36
CA ARG A 200 -5.16 29.21 10.53
C ARG A 200 -5.58 27.82 11.02
N TYR A 201 -6.19 27.78 12.20
CA TYR A 201 -6.70 26.55 12.82
C TYR A 201 -8.21 26.60 13.07
N GLU A 202 -8.95 27.43 12.35
CA GLU A 202 -10.39 27.63 12.54
C GLU A 202 -11.20 26.33 12.39
N GLY A 203 -10.84 25.49 11.43
CA GLY A 203 -11.45 24.16 11.26
C GLY A 203 -11.27 23.23 12.46
N LEU A 204 -10.31 23.51 13.35
CA LEU A 204 -10.04 22.71 14.56
C LEU A 204 -10.73 23.25 15.82
N LYS A 205 -11.37 24.43 15.77
CA LYS A 205 -11.98 25.07 16.96
C LYS A 205 -13.20 24.30 17.48
N GLU A 206 -14.04 23.79 16.59
CA GLU A 206 -15.23 23.02 16.93
C GLU A 206 -15.18 21.63 16.28
N PRO A 207 -14.25 20.76 16.70
CA PRO A 207 -13.89 19.57 15.93
C PRO A 207 -15.01 18.53 15.87
N PHE A 208 -15.96 18.55 16.79
CA PHE A 208 -17.03 17.55 16.92
C PHE A 208 -18.40 18.02 16.41
N VAL A 209 -18.50 19.16 15.76
CA VAL A 209 -19.78 19.64 15.17
C VAL A 209 -20.29 18.63 14.14
N ASP A 210 -21.59 18.36 14.17
CA ASP A 210 -22.30 17.39 13.31
C ASP A 210 -21.80 15.93 13.36
N SER A 211 -21.08 15.55 14.43
CA SER A 211 -20.54 14.19 14.56
C SER A 211 -21.63 13.12 14.49
N ASN A 212 -21.44 12.15 13.60
CA ASN A 212 -22.32 10.98 13.50
C ASN A 212 -21.67 9.76 14.15
N TRP A 213 -22.19 9.39 15.33
CA TRP A 213 -21.74 8.24 16.12
C TRP A 213 -22.55 6.97 15.90
N SER A 214 -23.33 6.90 14.81
CA SER A 214 -24.07 5.68 14.48
C SER A 214 -23.09 4.52 14.26
N PRO A 215 -23.29 3.36 14.92
CA PRO A 215 -22.38 2.22 14.81
C PRO A 215 -22.12 1.78 13.36
N GLY A 216 -23.14 1.80 12.49
CA GLY A 216 -22.99 1.45 11.08
C GLY A 216 -22.15 2.45 10.29
N LYS A 217 -22.22 3.74 10.62
CA LYS A 217 -21.39 4.78 10.00
C LYS A 217 -19.96 4.73 10.49
N ILE A 218 -19.76 4.47 11.79
CA ILE A 218 -18.43 4.22 12.36
C ILE A 218 -17.79 3.01 11.66
N ALA A 219 -18.51 1.90 11.48
CA ALA A 219 -18.00 0.73 10.78
C ALA A 219 -17.56 1.05 9.33
N ASN A 220 -18.37 1.81 8.57
CA ASN A 220 -18.01 2.27 7.23
C ASN A 220 -16.78 3.19 7.21
N ALA A 221 -16.64 4.04 8.22
CA ALA A 221 -15.46 4.87 8.39
C ALA A 221 -14.21 4.02 8.68
N PHE A 222 -14.33 2.98 9.52
CA PHE A 222 -13.26 2.00 9.76
C PHE A 222 -12.85 1.27 8.48
N TYR A 223 -13.79 0.85 7.62
CA TYR A 223 -13.43 0.25 6.32
C TYR A 223 -12.60 1.20 5.47
N SER A 224 -12.97 2.48 5.43
CA SER A 224 -12.22 3.51 4.69
C SER A 224 -10.83 3.76 5.29
N GLY A 225 -10.71 3.80 6.61
CA GLY A 225 -9.43 3.98 7.31
C GLY A 225 -8.51 2.78 7.20
N LEU A 226 -9.01 1.56 7.44
CA LEU A 226 -8.24 0.32 7.35
C LEU A 226 -7.71 0.06 5.94
N PHE A 227 -8.43 0.49 4.89
CA PHE A 227 -7.89 0.49 3.53
C PHE A 227 -6.58 1.27 3.41
N ALA A 228 -6.47 2.43 4.06
CA ALA A 228 -5.25 3.25 4.01
C ALA A 228 -4.08 2.66 4.81
N TYR A 229 -4.36 1.85 5.83
CA TYR A 229 -3.32 1.13 6.59
C TYR A 229 -2.96 -0.23 5.97
N GLY A 230 -3.59 -0.64 4.88
CA GLY A 230 -3.30 -1.92 4.22
C GLY A 230 -1.82 -2.09 3.87
N GLY A 231 -1.29 -3.31 3.98
CA GLY A 231 0.10 -3.62 3.67
C GLY A 231 1.02 -3.81 4.87
N TRP A 232 0.52 -3.68 6.11
CA TRP A 232 1.25 -3.99 7.34
C TRP A 232 1.70 -5.46 7.43
N ASN A 233 1.02 -6.38 6.73
CA ASN A 233 1.33 -7.81 6.69
C ASN A 233 2.37 -8.20 5.61
N ASN A 234 2.81 -7.27 4.76
CA ASN A 234 3.69 -7.62 3.62
C ASN A 234 5.06 -8.15 4.07
N LEU A 235 5.59 -7.69 5.19
CA LEU A 235 6.89 -8.14 5.70
C LEU A 235 6.87 -9.63 6.08
N ASN A 236 5.71 -10.17 6.44
CA ASN A 236 5.53 -11.59 6.74
C ASN A 236 5.82 -12.50 5.55
N CYS A 237 5.57 -12.03 4.33
CA CYS A 237 5.89 -12.78 3.11
C CYS A 237 7.40 -12.91 2.86
N MET A 238 8.20 -12.02 3.48
CA MET A 238 9.64 -11.90 3.27
C MET A 238 10.45 -12.32 4.51
N VAL A 239 9.82 -13.04 5.44
CA VAL A 239 10.44 -13.47 6.70
C VAL A 239 11.69 -14.32 6.46
N GLU A 240 11.68 -15.18 5.43
CA GLU A 240 12.83 -16.03 5.07
C GLU A 240 14.07 -15.20 4.68
N GLU A 241 13.88 -13.99 4.16
CA GLU A 241 14.94 -13.08 3.71
C GLU A 241 15.46 -12.17 4.85
N MET A 242 14.85 -12.21 6.04
CA MET A 242 15.25 -11.39 7.19
C MET A 242 16.44 -11.98 7.95
N ARG A 243 17.40 -11.13 8.34
CA ARG A 243 18.58 -11.54 9.12
C ARG A 243 18.22 -12.10 10.49
N ASN A 244 17.29 -11.45 11.20
CA ASN A 244 16.84 -11.88 12.52
C ASN A 244 15.33 -11.64 12.67
N PRO A 245 14.48 -12.54 12.16
CA PRO A 245 13.02 -12.36 12.17
C PRO A 245 12.47 -12.15 13.58
N ARG A 246 12.91 -12.97 14.55
CA ARG A 246 12.40 -12.95 15.94
C ARG A 246 12.54 -11.60 16.63
N LYS A 247 13.60 -10.84 16.33
CA LYS A 247 13.79 -9.50 16.90
C LYS A 247 13.34 -8.39 15.97
N HIS A 248 13.66 -8.48 14.68
CA HIS A 248 13.43 -7.36 13.75
C HIS A 248 11.97 -7.24 13.33
N LEU A 249 11.24 -8.36 13.16
CA LEU A 249 9.85 -8.34 12.71
C LEU A 249 8.92 -7.58 13.67
N PRO A 250 8.85 -7.91 14.98
CA PRO A 250 7.95 -7.19 15.89
C PRO A 250 8.33 -5.72 16.04
N ILE A 251 9.63 -5.39 16.10
CA ILE A 251 10.09 -4.00 16.23
C ILE A 251 9.74 -3.20 14.96
N ALA A 252 9.98 -3.77 13.77
CA ALA A 252 9.67 -3.10 12.51
C ALA A 252 8.16 -2.82 12.40
N ILE A 253 7.32 -3.79 12.77
CA ILE A 253 5.86 -3.63 12.74
C ILE A 253 5.40 -2.48 13.64
N VAL A 254 5.80 -2.48 14.91
CA VAL A 254 5.33 -1.48 15.88
C VAL A 254 5.81 -0.08 15.47
N VAL A 255 7.09 0.06 15.13
CA VAL A 255 7.67 1.35 14.71
C VAL A 255 7.02 1.86 13.43
N SER A 256 6.84 1.00 12.43
CA SER A 256 6.21 1.40 11.17
C SER A 256 4.74 1.77 11.36
N CYS A 257 3.95 1.01 12.13
CA CYS A 257 2.55 1.33 12.39
C CYS A 257 2.39 2.64 13.17
N LEU A 258 3.22 2.89 14.19
CA LEU A 258 3.23 4.15 14.93
C LEU A 258 3.57 5.33 14.02
N LEU A 259 4.63 5.20 13.22
CA LEU A 259 5.07 6.25 12.31
C LEU A 259 3.99 6.59 11.28
N VAL A 260 3.40 5.58 10.65
CA VAL A 260 2.33 5.78 9.65
C VAL A 260 1.10 6.40 10.29
N THR A 261 0.73 5.98 11.50
CA THR A 261 -0.40 6.58 12.24
C THR A 261 -0.14 8.07 12.48
N LEU A 262 1.05 8.43 12.95
CA LEU A 262 1.42 9.83 13.18
C LEU A 262 1.39 10.64 11.88
N LEU A 263 1.95 10.11 10.80
CA LEU A 263 1.97 10.79 9.49
C LEU A 263 0.57 10.97 8.91
N TYR A 264 -0.29 9.95 9.00
CA TYR A 264 -1.66 10.01 8.50
C TYR A 264 -2.52 10.97 9.31
N THR A 265 -2.43 10.93 10.64
CA THR A 265 -3.13 11.89 11.49
C THR A 265 -2.64 13.32 11.24
N ALA A 266 -1.32 13.54 11.13
CA ALA A 266 -0.75 14.85 10.81
C ALA A 266 -1.19 15.37 9.44
N ALA A 267 -1.26 14.52 8.41
CA ALA A 267 -1.74 14.90 7.09
C ALA A 267 -3.23 15.29 7.10
N ASN A 268 -4.06 14.59 7.88
CA ASN A 268 -5.48 14.94 8.02
C ASN A 268 -5.67 16.26 8.79
N VAL A 269 -4.87 16.51 9.82
CA VAL A 269 -4.83 17.83 10.48
C VAL A 269 -4.43 18.90 9.48
N ALA A 270 -3.39 18.67 8.66
CA ALA A 270 -2.95 19.59 7.64
C ALA A 270 -4.06 19.91 6.62
N TYR A 271 -4.80 18.91 6.12
CA TYR A 271 -5.89 19.15 5.18
C TYR A 271 -6.94 20.13 5.74
N VAL A 272 -7.28 20.01 7.02
CA VAL A 272 -8.32 20.83 7.68
C VAL A 272 -7.90 22.30 7.84
N THR A 273 -6.59 22.58 7.91
CA THR A 273 -6.09 23.96 8.03
C THR A 273 -6.28 24.78 6.76
N VAL A 274 -6.52 24.12 5.62
CA VAL A 274 -6.55 24.74 4.29
C VAL A 274 -7.89 24.54 3.59
N VAL A 275 -8.45 23.32 3.65
CA VAL A 275 -9.64 22.93 2.90
C VAL A 275 -10.83 22.87 3.87
N PRO A 276 -11.91 23.64 3.65
CA PRO A 276 -13.11 23.56 4.46
C PRO A 276 -13.78 22.17 4.37
N VAL A 277 -14.42 21.73 5.47
CA VAL A 277 -15.10 20.43 5.57
C VAL A 277 -16.13 20.23 4.43
N ALA A 278 -16.90 21.26 4.12
CA ALA A 278 -17.90 21.21 3.05
C ALA A 278 -17.29 20.87 1.68
N GLU A 279 -16.09 21.38 1.40
CA GLU A 279 -15.38 21.10 0.16
C GLU A 279 -14.69 19.73 0.18
N MET A 280 -14.17 19.28 1.34
CA MET A 280 -13.63 17.93 1.48
C MET A 280 -14.67 16.83 1.22
N LEU A 281 -15.94 17.10 1.52
CA LEU A 281 -17.05 16.17 1.30
C LEU A 281 -17.44 16.05 -0.19
N THR A 282 -17.25 17.11 -0.98
CA THR A 282 -17.63 17.15 -2.40
C THR A 282 -16.46 16.79 -3.32
N THR A 283 -15.23 17.16 -2.94
CA THR A 283 -14.04 16.85 -3.72
C THR A 283 -13.76 15.35 -3.75
N ARG A 284 -13.27 14.86 -4.88
CA ARG A 284 -12.77 13.49 -5.03
C ARG A 284 -11.25 13.40 -4.80
N ALA A 285 -10.55 14.53 -4.86
CA ALA A 285 -9.10 14.61 -4.73
C ALA A 285 -8.72 15.71 -3.72
N VAL A 286 -8.75 15.36 -2.43
CA VAL A 286 -8.46 16.29 -1.32
C VAL A 286 -7.07 16.90 -1.44
N ALA A 287 -6.06 16.10 -1.83
CA ALA A 287 -4.69 16.58 -2.00
C ALA A 287 -4.56 17.62 -3.12
N VAL A 288 -5.27 17.46 -4.24
CA VAL A 288 -5.25 18.46 -5.32
C VAL A 288 -5.94 19.73 -4.89
N THR A 289 -7.06 19.60 -4.17
CA THR A 289 -7.81 20.73 -3.61
C THR A 289 -6.97 21.54 -2.63
N PHE A 290 -6.22 20.84 -1.76
CA PHE A 290 -5.26 21.44 -0.85
C PHE A 290 -4.17 22.22 -1.60
N ALA A 291 -3.58 21.61 -2.63
CA ALA A 291 -2.54 22.23 -3.44
C ALA A 291 -3.04 23.47 -4.21
N ASN A 292 -4.25 23.42 -4.77
CA ASN A 292 -4.89 24.54 -5.45
C ASN A 292 -5.03 25.78 -4.57
N ARG A 293 -5.34 25.58 -3.27
CA ARG A 293 -5.55 26.68 -2.33
C ARG A 293 -4.25 27.33 -1.85
N ILE A 294 -3.13 26.60 -1.81
CA ILE A 294 -1.88 27.10 -1.20
C ILE A 294 -0.75 27.31 -2.19
N TYR A 295 -0.54 26.39 -3.14
CA TYR A 295 0.67 26.41 -3.98
C TYR A 295 0.58 27.31 -5.21
N GLY A 296 -0.55 28.00 -5.41
CA GLY A 296 -0.72 28.94 -6.51
C GLY A 296 -0.38 28.27 -7.84
N MET A 297 0.55 28.84 -8.61
CA MET A 297 0.98 28.30 -9.91
C MET A 297 1.61 26.89 -9.85
N PHE A 298 2.06 26.42 -8.69
CA PHE A 298 2.70 25.11 -8.51
C PHE A 298 1.72 24.01 -8.06
N TRP A 299 0.42 24.26 -8.06
CA TRP A 299 -0.60 23.30 -7.61
C TRP A 299 -0.54 21.95 -8.35
N TRP A 300 -0.15 21.96 -9.63
CA TRP A 300 -0.08 20.79 -10.52
C TRP A 300 1.02 19.78 -10.13
N ILE A 301 1.95 20.15 -9.26
CA ILE A 301 2.98 19.22 -8.74
C ILE A 301 2.32 18.12 -7.88
N MET A 302 1.31 18.49 -7.08
CA MET A 302 0.64 17.56 -6.17
C MET A 302 -0.07 16.40 -6.89
N PRO A 303 -0.94 16.61 -7.91
CA PRO A 303 -1.55 15.51 -8.65
C PRO A 303 -0.53 14.61 -9.33
N ILE A 304 0.60 15.14 -9.82
CA ILE A 304 1.69 14.32 -10.38
C ILE A 304 2.29 13.41 -9.30
N PHE A 305 2.62 13.95 -8.13
CA PHE A 305 3.18 13.14 -7.05
C PHE A 305 2.21 12.08 -6.54
N VAL A 306 0.91 12.40 -6.44
CA VAL A 306 -0.11 11.41 -6.06
C VAL A 306 -0.30 10.36 -7.15
N ALA A 307 -0.32 10.75 -8.43
CA ALA A 307 -0.37 9.81 -9.55
C ALA A 307 0.83 8.86 -9.53
N CYS A 308 2.05 9.37 -9.35
CA CYS A 308 3.25 8.55 -9.16
C CYS A 308 3.12 7.60 -7.96
N SER A 309 2.57 8.06 -6.82
CA SER A 309 2.32 7.23 -5.64
C SER A 309 1.36 6.07 -5.92
N THR A 310 0.23 6.36 -6.56
CA THR A 310 -0.79 5.35 -6.92
C THR A 310 -0.21 4.33 -7.90
N PHE A 311 0.54 4.79 -8.91
CA PHE A 311 1.21 3.94 -9.89
C PHE A 311 2.23 3.00 -9.22
N GLY A 312 3.09 3.51 -8.33
CA GLY A 312 4.02 2.69 -7.56
C GLY A 312 3.33 1.67 -6.64
N SER A 313 2.20 2.05 -6.05
CA SER A 313 1.39 1.16 -5.19
C SER A 313 0.75 0.02 -5.99
N ALA A 314 0.25 0.30 -7.20
CA ALA A 314 -0.27 -0.73 -8.10
C ALA A 314 0.85 -1.69 -8.53
N ASN A 315 2.03 -1.16 -8.87
CA ASN A 315 3.19 -1.96 -9.24
C ASN A 315 3.64 -2.91 -8.12
N GLY A 316 3.76 -2.40 -6.89
CA GLY A 316 4.11 -3.22 -5.72
C GLY A 316 3.08 -4.31 -5.43
N THR A 317 1.79 -4.03 -5.67
CA THR A 317 0.71 -5.01 -5.52
C THR A 317 0.82 -6.13 -6.55
N ILE A 318 1.09 -5.81 -7.82
CA ILE A 318 1.28 -6.81 -8.90
C ILE A 318 2.51 -7.69 -8.60
N LEU A 319 3.61 -7.07 -8.16
CA LEU A 319 4.86 -7.77 -7.79
C LEU A 319 4.69 -8.72 -6.60
N THR A 320 3.87 -8.37 -5.61
CA THR A 320 3.66 -9.23 -4.44
C THR A 320 2.66 -10.34 -4.75
N THR A 321 1.63 -10.06 -5.54
CA THR A 321 0.63 -11.04 -5.98
C THR A 321 1.25 -12.20 -6.75
N SER A 322 2.12 -11.92 -7.72
CA SER A 322 2.76 -12.96 -8.53
C SER A 322 3.59 -13.94 -7.70
N ARG A 323 4.26 -13.47 -6.64
CA ARG A 323 5.01 -14.34 -5.71
C ARG A 323 4.10 -15.27 -4.91
N VAL A 324 2.96 -14.77 -4.44
CA VAL A 324 1.96 -15.60 -3.73
C VAL A 324 1.44 -16.70 -4.65
N PHE A 325 1.19 -16.39 -5.93
CA PHE A 325 0.69 -17.34 -6.90
C PHE A 325 1.71 -18.44 -7.22
N VAL A 326 3.00 -18.07 -7.36
CA VAL A 326 4.09 -19.05 -7.54
C VAL A 326 4.19 -19.97 -6.31
N ALA A 327 4.18 -19.43 -5.09
CA ALA A 327 4.25 -20.21 -3.86
C ALA A 327 3.05 -21.16 -3.69
N ALA A 328 1.85 -20.72 -4.05
CA ALA A 328 0.65 -21.55 -4.02
C ALA A 328 0.66 -22.67 -5.07
N SER A 329 1.15 -22.37 -6.28
CA SER A 329 1.29 -23.35 -7.36
C SER A 329 2.30 -24.46 -7.00
N GLN A 330 3.42 -24.12 -6.35
CA GLN A 330 4.38 -25.09 -5.82
C GLN A 330 3.76 -26.06 -4.79
N ARG A 331 2.69 -25.65 -4.10
CA ARG A 331 1.94 -26.48 -3.14
C ARG A 331 0.74 -27.21 -3.75
N LYS A 332 0.63 -27.25 -5.08
CA LYS A 332 -0.49 -27.87 -5.82
C LYS A 332 -1.86 -27.30 -5.45
N GLN A 333 -1.90 -26.06 -4.94
CA GLN A 333 -3.14 -25.32 -4.67
C GLN A 333 -3.57 -24.43 -5.84
N MET A 334 -2.72 -24.32 -6.87
CA MET A 334 -3.03 -23.69 -8.15
C MET A 334 -2.46 -24.55 -9.30
N PRO A 335 -2.95 -24.37 -10.54
CA PRO A 335 -2.37 -25.03 -11.70
C PRO A 335 -0.86 -24.82 -11.81
N ALA A 336 -0.12 -25.86 -12.21
CA ALA A 336 1.34 -25.85 -12.25
C ALA A 336 1.92 -24.76 -13.17
N PHE A 337 1.24 -24.45 -14.28
CA PHE A 337 1.72 -23.47 -15.26
C PHE A 337 1.83 -22.04 -14.69
N ILE A 338 1.12 -21.73 -13.61
CA ILE A 338 1.19 -20.41 -12.94
C ILE A 338 2.60 -20.17 -12.34
N SER A 339 3.29 -21.22 -11.93
CA SER A 339 4.66 -21.13 -11.40
C SER A 339 5.75 -21.04 -12.47
N TYR A 340 5.41 -21.11 -13.76
CA TYR A 340 6.43 -21.12 -14.82
C TYR A 340 7.13 -19.77 -14.93
N LEU A 341 8.45 -19.83 -15.06
CA LEU A 341 9.32 -18.69 -15.24
C LEU A 341 9.79 -18.60 -16.69
N HIS A 342 9.92 -17.39 -17.21
CA HIS A 342 10.55 -17.15 -18.51
C HIS A 342 12.02 -17.59 -18.45
N THR A 343 12.50 -18.33 -19.46
CA THR A 343 13.86 -18.93 -19.48
C THR A 343 14.98 -17.89 -19.35
N ASP A 344 14.90 -16.80 -20.11
CA ASP A 344 15.98 -15.80 -20.16
C ASP A 344 15.86 -14.72 -19.09
N ARG A 345 14.64 -14.43 -18.64
CA ARG A 345 14.33 -13.26 -17.81
C ARG A 345 13.91 -13.62 -16.38
N LEU A 346 13.65 -14.89 -16.11
CA LEU A 346 13.24 -15.44 -14.82
C LEU A 346 11.99 -14.73 -14.24
N THR A 347 11.11 -14.26 -15.11
CA THR A 347 9.87 -13.56 -14.74
C THR A 347 8.66 -14.51 -14.73
N PRO A 348 7.76 -14.43 -13.73
CA PRO A 348 6.58 -15.30 -13.65
C PRO A 348 5.44 -14.76 -14.53
N LEU A 349 5.62 -14.82 -15.85
CA LEU A 349 4.66 -14.27 -16.84
C LEU A 349 3.22 -14.77 -16.61
N PRO A 350 2.94 -16.08 -16.47
CA PRO A 350 1.57 -16.55 -16.30
C PRO A 350 0.90 -16.05 -15.01
N ALA A 351 1.65 -15.90 -13.92
CA ALA A 351 1.14 -15.39 -12.65
C ALA A 351 0.85 -13.88 -12.67
N VAL A 352 1.46 -13.12 -13.58
CA VAL A 352 1.20 -11.68 -13.74
C VAL A 352 0.01 -11.43 -14.67
N LEU A 353 -0.21 -12.33 -15.64
CA LEU A 353 -1.34 -12.25 -16.57
C LEU A 353 -2.66 -12.72 -15.97
N PHE A 354 -2.58 -13.67 -15.04
CA PHE A 354 -3.71 -14.16 -14.25
C PHE A 354 -4.05 -13.16 -13.13
#